data_AF-A0A7J4G4Z1-F1
#
_entry.id   AF-A0A7J4G4Z1-F1
#
_cell.length_a   1.000
_cell.length_b   1.000
_cell.length_c   1.000
_cell.angle_alpha   90.00
_cell.angle_beta   90.00
_cell.angle_gamma   90.00
#
_symmetry.space_group_name_H-M   'P 1'
#
loop_
_entity.id
_entity.type
_entity.pdbx_description
1 polymer ?
#
loop_
_entity_poly.entity_id
_entity_poly.type
_entity_poly.pdbx_seq_one_letter_code
_entity_poly.pdbx_strand_id
1 'polypeptide(L)'
;MKTFKDYITEALDPDDYLERQSTSAELFIGRMQPFHIGHSDIIKKMKNPVVALVKGAATSKNKEMNPLNAKYQTRLINKANPKAEVIIVPNGYIPDIVTQMRKDGNEVSKIYAGEDRISTYRQQIASYNKQMPADKQIKVKFVKTTRTQSA
;
A
#
# COMPACT_ATOMS: atom_id res chain seq x y z
N MET A 1 20.36 34.66 -10.63
CA MET A 1 21.23 33.50 -10.90
C MET A 1 20.79 32.39 -9.96
N LYS A 2 20.26 31.27 -10.48
CA LYS A 2 19.76 30.15 -9.66
C LYS A 2 20.93 29.54 -8.87
N THR A 3 20.71 29.16 -7.61
CA THR A 3 21.71 28.47 -6.79
C THR A 3 21.80 26.99 -7.17
N PHE A 4 22.91 26.31 -6.84
CA PHE A 4 23.07 24.88 -7.12
C PHE A 4 21.95 24.02 -6.48
N LYS A 5 21.39 24.44 -5.34
CA LYS A 5 20.22 23.80 -4.73
C LYS A 5 18.97 23.94 -5.60
N ASP A 6 18.77 25.10 -6.23
CA ASP A 6 17.62 25.36 -7.09
C ASP A 6 17.64 24.47 -8.34
N TYR A 7 18.83 24.15 -8.88
CA TYR A 7 19.00 23.21 -10.00
C TYR A 7 18.74 21.74 -9.59
N ILE A 8 19.02 21.35 -8.34
CA ILE A 8 18.69 20.01 -7.83
C ILE A 8 17.17 19.84 -7.67
N THR A 9 16.47 20.91 -7.29
CA THR A 9 15.01 20.91 -7.12
C THR A 9 14.24 21.20 -8.41
N GLU A 10 14.91 21.65 -9.48
CA GLU A 10 14.27 21.95 -10.78
C GLU A 10 13.67 20.72 -11.46
N ALA A 11 14.17 19.52 -11.16
CA ALA A 11 13.59 18.24 -11.60
C ALA A 11 12.49 17.70 -10.65
N LEU A 12 12.26 18.37 -9.52
CA LEU A 12 11.18 18.05 -8.58
C LEU A 12 10.11 19.12 -8.76
N ASP A 13 9.34 19.03 -9.85
CA ASP A 13 8.22 19.95 -10.04
C ASP A 13 7.13 19.59 -9.02
N PRO A 14 6.69 20.52 -8.16
CA PRO A 14 5.56 20.28 -7.25
C PRO A 14 4.31 19.76 -7.97
N ASP A 15 4.16 20.06 -9.26
CA ASP A 15 3.08 19.56 -10.12
C ASP A 15 3.21 18.10 -10.54
N ASP A 16 4.40 17.47 -10.38
CA ASP A 16 4.58 16.02 -10.58
C ASP A 16 3.89 15.20 -9.48
N TYR A 17 3.59 15.82 -8.33
CA TYR A 17 2.86 15.16 -7.25
C TYR A 17 1.35 15.24 -7.47
N LEU A 18 0.72 14.07 -7.43
CA LEU A 18 -0.73 13.95 -7.62
C LEU A 18 -1.51 14.57 -6.45
N GLU A 19 -2.57 15.27 -6.83
CA GLU A 19 -3.57 15.81 -5.92
C GLU A 19 -4.21 14.73 -5.05
N ARG A 20 -4.64 15.14 -3.85
CA ARG A 20 -5.38 14.28 -2.95
C ARG A 20 -6.76 14.00 -3.52
N GLN A 21 -7.18 12.74 -3.43
CA GLN A 21 -8.47 12.30 -3.97
C GLN A 21 -9.57 12.33 -2.90
N SER A 22 -10.82 12.48 -3.32
CA SER A 22 -11.98 12.48 -2.41
C SER A 22 -12.41 11.07 -2.00
N THR A 23 -12.13 10.06 -2.83
CA THR A 23 -12.53 8.68 -2.58
C THR A 23 -11.60 8.06 -1.56
N SER A 24 -12.10 7.84 -0.34
CA SER A 24 -11.30 7.26 0.73
C SER A 24 -11.17 5.74 0.57
N ALA A 25 -9.94 5.25 0.55
CA ALA A 25 -9.59 3.84 0.52
C ALA A 25 -8.88 3.42 1.81
N GLU A 26 -9.12 2.18 2.24
CA GLU A 26 -8.39 1.53 3.32
C GLU A 26 -7.47 0.47 2.72
N LEU A 27 -6.19 0.51 3.06
CA LEU A 27 -5.15 -0.29 2.40
C LEU A 27 -4.65 -1.42 3.31
N PHE A 28 -4.56 -2.63 2.75
CA PHE A 28 -3.87 -3.76 3.37
C PHE A 28 -2.83 -4.34 2.41
N ILE A 29 -1.61 -4.54 2.88
CA ILE A 29 -0.45 -4.85 2.01
C ILE A 29 0.16 -6.17 2.44
N GLY A 30 0.36 -7.08 1.49
CA GLY A 30 1.03 -8.33 1.78
C GLY A 30 1.15 -9.27 0.59
N ARG A 31 1.97 -10.31 0.76
CA ARG A 31 2.15 -11.38 -0.25
C ARG A 31 1.01 -12.40 -0.22
N MET A 32 0.33 -12.53 0.92
CA MET A 32 -0.77 -13.48 1.16
C MET A 32 -0.42 -14.94 0.83
N GLN A 33 0.77 -15.39 1.24
CA GLN A 33 1.29 -16.75 0.98
C GLN A 33 1.41 -17.56 2.29
N PRO A 34 0.39 -18.36 2.67
CA PRO A 34 -0.96 -18.40 2.12
C PRO A 34 -1.86 -17.29 2.66
N PHE A 35 -3.03 -17.14 2.05
CA PHE A 35 -4.12 -16.36 2.63
C PHE A 35 -4.73 -17.16 3.80
N HIS A 36 -4.86 -16.55 4.99
CA HIS A 36 -5.29 -17.23 6.22
C HIS A 36 -6.32 -16.38 7.00
N ILE A 37 -6.81 -16.92 8.13
CA ILE A 37 -7.90 -16.33 8.92
C ILE A 37 -7.59 -14.90 9.36
N GLY A 38 -6.37 -14.65 9.87
CA GLY A 38 -5.94 -13.28 10.21
C GLY A 38 -6.05 -12.27 9.06
N HIS A 39 -5.76 -12.65 7.81
CA HIS A 39 -5.94 -11.77 6.65
C HIS A 39 -7.43 -11.49 6.38
N SER A 40 -8.27 -12.53 6.47
CA SER A 40 -9.72 -12.40 6.32
C SER A 40 -10.30 -11.44 7.36
N ASP A 41 -9.90 -11.56 8.63
CA ASP A 41 -10.42 -10.72 9.72
C ASP A 41 -10.05 -9.25 9.54
N ILE A 42 -8.87 -8.96 8.99
CA ILE A 42 -8.45 -7.60 8.65
C ILE A 42 -9.35 -7.05 7.54
N ILE A 43 -9.46 -7.78 6.42
CA ILE A 43 -10.18 -7.33 5.21
C ILE A 43 -11.69 -7.17 5.48
N LYS A 44 -12.28 -8.00 6.34
CA LYS A 44 -13.69 -7.88 6.75
C LYS A 44 -13.98 -6.62 7.57
N LYS A 45 -13.00 -6.12 8.32
CA LYS A 45 -13.14 -4.90 9.13
C LYS A 45 -12.95 -3.61 8.32
N MET A 46 -12.51 -3.72 7.08
CA MET A 46 -12.25 -2.58 6.22
C MET A 46 -13.53 -2.09 5.54
N LYS A 47 -13.72 -0.77 5.46
CA LYS A 47 -14.92 -0.16 4.84
C LYS A 47 -14.85 -0.15 3.32
N ASN A 48 -13.75 0.37 2.78
CA ASN A 48 -13.45 0.46 1.34
C ASN A 48 -12.11 -0.26 1.10
N PRO A 49 -12.11 -1.60 1.05
CA PRO A 49 -10.88 -2.38 1.14
C PRO A 49 -10.13 -2.37 -0.19
N VAL A 50 -8.88 -1.95 -0.15
CA VAL A 50 -7.91 -2.16 -1.22
C VAL A 50 -6.80 -3.05 -0.67
N VAL A 51 -6.57 -4.18 -1.33
CA VAL A 51 -5.52 -5.12 -0.97
C VAL A 51 -4.41 -5.03 -2.01
N ALA A 52 -3.25 -4.51 -1.59
CA ALA A 52 -2.04 -4.52 -2.41
C ALA A 52 -1.34 -5.88 -2.28
N LEU A 53 -1.58 -6.74 -3.27
CA LEU A 53 -1.01 -8.07 -3.38
C LEU A 53 0.41 -7.96 -3.96
N VAL A 54 1.40 -8.14 -3.10
CA VAL A 54 2.81 -7.99 -3.48
C VAL A 54 3.28 -9.22 -4.26
N LYS A 55 3.68 -9.01 -5.52
CA LYS A 55 4.26 -9.99 -6.44
C LYS A 55 5.60 -9.49 -6.94
N GLY A 56 6.66 -9.77 -6.19
CA GLY A 56 8.03 -9.38 -6.56
C GLY A 56 8.48 -10.02 -7.88
N ALA A 57 9.15 -9.27 -8.75
CA ALA A 57 9.55 -9.73 -10.09
C ALA A 57 10.41 -11.01 -10.07
N ALA A 58 11.33 -11.12 -9.10
CA ALA A 58 12.16 -12.31 -8.91
C ALA A 58 11.46 -13.37 -8.04
N THR A 59 10.91 -12.96 -6.89
CA THR A 59 10.35 -13.90 -5.92
C THR A 59 9.07 -14.57 -6.42
N SER A 60 8.23 -13.89 -7.19
CA SER A 60 6.99 -14.46 -7.75
C SER A 60 7.23 -15.63 -8.71
N LYS A 61 8.43 -15.75 -9.29
CA LYS A 61 8.83 -16.88 -10.16
C LYS A 61 9.30 -18.09 -9.34
N ASN A 62 9.73 -17.88 -8.09
CA ASN A 62 10.10 -18.96 -7.19
C ASN A 62 8.82 -19.60 -6.59
N LYS A 63 8.45 -20.77 -7.11
CA LYS A 63 7.24 -21.50 -6.70
C LYS A 63 7.32 -22.10 -5.30
N GLU A 64 8.52 -22.32 -4.74
CA GLU A 64 8.69 -22.77 -3.35
C GLU A 64 8.28 -21.66 -2.38
N MET A 65 8.69 -20.42 -2.66
CA MET A 65 8.37 -19.25 -1.83
C MET A 65 7.02 -18.60 -2.17
N ASN A 66 6.50 -18.80 -3.38
CA ASN A 66 5.23 -18.23 -3.87
C ASN A 66 4.41 -19.28 -4.63
N PRO A 67 3.92 -20.33 -3.94
CA PRO A 67 3.19 -21.41 -4.61
C PRO A 67 1.84 -20.93 -5.16
N LEU A 68 1.22 -19.90 -4.56
CA LEU A 68 -0.10 -19.42 -4.96
C LEU A 68 -0.02 -18.29 -5.99
N ASN A 69 -0.79 -18.40 -7.06
CA ASN A 69 -0.94 -17.36 -8.09
C ASN A 69 -1.91 -16.25 -7.65
N ALA A 70 -1.81 -15.08 -8.30
CA ALA A 70 -2.61 -13.90 -7.96
C ALA A 70 -4.11 -14.14 -8.13
N LYS A 71 -4.53 -14.87 -9.17
CA LYS A 71 -5.94 -15.17 -9.44
C LYS A 71 -6.59 -15.94 -8.29
N TYR A 72 -5.90 -16.96 -7.77
CA TYR A 72 -6.37 -17.75 -6.64
C TYR A 72 -6.45 -16.91 -5.36
N GLN A 73 -5.42 -16.11 -5.07
CA GLN A 73 -5.41 -15.24 -3.90
C GLN A 73 -6.49 -14.16 -3.95
N THR A 74 -6.70 -13.54 -5.12
CA THR A 74 -7.78 -12.58 -5.37
C THR A 74 -9.13 -13.21 -5.12
N ARG A 75 -9.36 -14.44 -5.59
CA ARG A 75 -10.59 -15.18 -5.30
C ARG A 75 -10.82 -15.37 -3.80
N LEU A 76 -9.78 -15.65 -3.01
CA LEU A 76 -9.91 -15.81 -1.55
C LEU A 76 -10.15 -14.47 -0.85
N ILE A 77 -9.49 -13.39 -1.28
CA ILE A 77 -9.71 -12.03 -0.78
C ILE A 77 -11.17 -11.61 -1.01
N ASN A 78 -11.69 -11.82 -2.22
CA ASN A 78 -13.06 -11.45 -2.57
C ASN A 78 -14.10 -12.32 -1.87
N LYS A 79 -13.74 -13.57 -1.50
CA LYS A 79 -14.58 -14.39 -0.60
C LYS A 79 -14.63 -13.82 0.81
N ALA A 80 -13.55 -13.22 1.30
CA ALA A 80 -13.52 -12.60 2.62
C ALA A 80 -14.32 -11.28 2.65
N ASN A 81 -14.21 -10.48 1.58
CA ASN A 81 -15.00 -9.28 1.39
C ASN A 81 -15.23 -9.03 -0.12
N PRO A 82 -16.47 -9.19 -0.63
CA PRO A 82 -16.77 -8.99 -2.06
C PRO A 82 -16.53 -7.58 -2.59
N LYS A 83 -16.44 -6.58 -1.70
CA LYS A 83 -16.13 -5.18 -2.05
C LYS A 83 -14.63 -4.90 -2.11
N ALA A 84 -13.78 -5.87 -1.77
CA ALA A 84 -12.35 -5.67 -1.80
C ALA A 84 -11.84 -5.55 -3.24
N GLU A 85 -11.13 -4.46 -3.49
CA GLU A 85 -10.33 -4.30 -4.70
C GLU A 85 -8.95 -4.91 -4.47
N VAL A 86 -8.40 -5.59 -5.47
CA VAL A 86 -7.06 -6.20 -5.39
C VAL A 86 -6.18 -5.58 -6.46
N ILE A 87 -5.16 -4.86 -6.03
CA ILE A 87 -4.12 -4.32 -6.91
C ILE A 87 -2.86 -5.19 -6.79
N ILE A 88 -2.25 -5.52 -7.91
CA ILE A 88 -1.01 -6.30 -7.94
C ILE A 88 0.16 -5.33 -8.02
N VAL A 89 1.06 -5.40 -7.05
CA VAL A 89 2.19 -4.47 -6.95
C VAL A 89 3.52 -5.23 -6.91
N PRO A 90 4.59 -4.69 -7.52
CA PRO A 90 5.89 -5.37 -7.56
C PRO A 90 6.61 -5.37 -6.20
N ASN A 91 6.29 -4.42 -5.33
CA ASN A 91 6.92 -4.28 -4.01
C ASN A 91 5.91 -3.71 -2.99
N GLY A 92 6.28 -3.68 -1.71
CA GLY A 92 5.46 -3.16 -0.61
C GLY A 92 5.82 -1.73 -0.19
N TYR A 93 6.39 -0.92 -1.09
CA TYR A 93 6.77 0.46 -0.80
C TYR A 93 5.53 1.35 -0.81
N ILE A 94 5.20 1.95 0.34
CA ILE A 94 3.94 2.68 0.54
C ILE A 94 3.77 3.85 -0.44
N PRO A 95 4.78 4.70 -0.68
CA PRO A 95 4.62 5.86 -1.56
C PRO A 95 4.21 5.48 -2.98
N ASP A 96 4.84 4.47 -3.59
CA ASP A 96 4.47 4.01 -4.93
C ASP A 96 3.02 3.54 -5.00
N ILE A 97 2.59 2.77 -3.98
CA ILE A 97 1.22 2.24 -3.90
C ILE A 97 0.22 3.39 -3.76
N VAL A 98 0.49 4.36 -2.87
CA VAL A 98 -0.38 5.52 -2.67
C VAL A 98 -0.46 6.40 -3.92
N THR A 99 0.68 6.64 -4.59
CA THR A 99 0.72 7.39 -5.84
C THR A 99 -0.08 6.71 -6.93
N GLN A 100 0.06 5.38 -7.08
CA GLN A 100 -0.76 4.61 -8.01
C GLN A 100 -2.25 4.73 -7.67
N MET A 101 -2.62 4.57 -6.40
CA MET A 101 -4.00 4.71 -5.96
C MET A 101 -4.57 6.10 -6.23
N ARG A 102 -3.77 7.17 -6.09
CA ARG A 102 -4.19 8.53 -6.45
C ARG A 102 -4.46 8.69 -7.93
N LYS A 103 -3.66 8.06 -8.81
CA LYS A 103 -3.94 8.03 -10.27
C LYS A 103 -5.28 7.38 -10.56
N ASP A 104 -5.62 6.36 -9.79
CA ASP A 104 -6.87 5.61 -9.91
C ASP A 104 -8.04 6.32 -9.19
N GLY A 105 -7.85 7.55 -8.69
CA GLY A 105 -8.88 8.36 -8.04
C GLY A 105 -9.15 8.03 -6.56
N ASN A 106 -8.25 7.28 -5.91
CA ASN A 106 -8.36 6.85 -4.52
C ASN A 106 -7.31 7.51 -3.60
N GLU A 107 -7.73 7.95 -2.43
CA GLU A 107 -6.86 8.47 -1.36
C GLU A 107 -6.81 7.47 -0.21
N VAL A 108 -5.61 7.00 0.12
CA VAL A 108 -5.43 6.09 1.26
C VAL A 108 -5.65 6.85 2.57
N SER A 109 -6.65 6.45 3.33
CA SER A 109 -6.94 7.05 4.65
C SER A 109 -6.40 6.21 5.81
N LYS A 110 -6.40 4.88 5.65
CA LYS A 110 -5.91 3.94 6.67
C LYS A 110 -5.04 2.86 6.05
N ILE A 111 -4.00 2.49 6.78
CA ILE A 111 -3.15 1.34 6.44
C ILE A 111 -3.22 0.33 7.57
N TYR A 112 -3.66 -0.88 7.26
CA TYR A 112 -3.67 -2.01 8.17
C TYR A 112 -2.35 -2.75 8.04
N ALA A 113 -1.65 -2.94 9.16
CA ALA A 113 -0.36 -3.61 9.17
C ALA A 113 -0.05 -4.25 10.52
N GLY A 114 0.78 -5.29 10.47
CA GLY A 114 1.41 -5.85 11.66
C GLY A 114 2.32 -4.83 12.34
N GLU A 115 2.48 -4.97 13.66
CA GLU A 115 3.27 -4.05 14.48
C GLU A 115 4.73 -3.92 14.01
N ASP A 116 5.32 -5.02 13.53
CA ASP A 116 6.68 -5.09 12.99
C ASP A 116 6.89 -4.23 11.73
N ARG A 117 5.82 -3.89 11.00
CA ARG A 117 5.88 -3.15 9.73
C ARG A 117 5.52 -1.67 9.86
N ILE A 118 4.78 -1.30 10.90
CA ILE A 118 4.28 0.07 11.06
C ILE A 118 5.42 1.08 11.21
N SER A 119 6.49 0.74 11.93
CA SER A 119 7.66 1.61 12.09
C SER A 119 8.31 1.91 10.73
N THR A 120 8.54 0.88 9.93
CA THR A 120 9.11 1.01 8.57
C THR A 120 8.20 1.83 7.66
N TYR A 121 6.88 1.58 7.67
CA TYR A 121 5.95 2.34 6.83
C TYR A 121 5.88 3.81 7.22
N ARG A 122 5.93 4.13 8.52
CA ARG A 122 6.01 5.52 8.99
C ARG A 122 7.27 6.22 8.48
N GLN A 123 8.41 5.54 8.53
CA GLN A 123 9.67 6.09 8.01
C GLN A 123 9.61 6.34 6.50
N GLN A 124 9.04 5.40 5.72
CA GLN A 124 8.86 5.58 4.27
C GLN A 124 8.02 6.83 3.97
N ILE A 125 6.86 6.98 4.62
CA ILE A 125 5.97 8.13 4.43
C ILE A 125 6.64 9.43 4.89
N ALA A 126 7.33 9.42 6.05
CA ALA A 126 8.01 10.60 6.55
C ALA A 126 9.13 11.06 5.60
N SER A 127 9.89 10.11 5.04
CA SER A 127 10.94 10.40 4.07
C SER A 127 10.36 10.99 2.78
N TYR A 128 9.26 10.42 2.30
CA TYR A 128 8.59 10.88 1.08
C TYR A 128 7.93 12.25 1.26
N ASN A 129 7.22 12.46 2.38
CA ASN A 129 6.55 13.74 2.69
C ASN A 129 7.52 14.92 2.85
N LYS A 130 8.80 14.69 3.18
CA LYS A 130 9.83 15.76 3.23
C LYS A 130 10.11 16.37 1.87
N GLN A 131 9.85 15.62 0.80
CA GLN A 131 10.07 16.05 -0.59
C GLN A 131 8.81 16.66 -1.20
N MET A 132 7.66 16.59 -0.50
CA MET A 132 6.36 17.01 -1.01
C MET A 132 5.87 18.33 -0.39
N PRO A 133 5.12 19.14 -1.16
CA PRO A 133 4.30 20.23 -0.64
C PRO A 133 3.30 19.75 0.43
N ALA A 134 3.04 20.58 1.45
CA ALA A 134 2.25 20.21 2.64
C ALA A 134 0.79 19.79 2.35
N ASP A 135 0.23 20.33 1.28
CA ASP A 135 -1.10 20.06 0.72
C ASP A 135 -1.17 18.69 0.03
N LYS A 136 -0.06 18.23 -0.57
CA LYS A 136 0.03 16.95 -1.28
C LYS A 136 0.55 15.79 -0.43
N GLN A 137 1.02 16.06 0.78
CA GLN A 137 1.55 15.04 1.70
C GLN A 137 0.59 13.86 1.93
N ILE A 138 1.17 12.66 2.06
CA ILE A 138 0.45 11.44 2.39
C ILE A 138 0.07 11.48 3.87
N LYS A 139 -1.25 11.51 4.15
CA LYS A 139 -1.82 11.55 5.50
C LYS A 139 -2.63 10.28 5.75
N VAL A 140 -2.01 9.31 6.44
CA VAL A 140 -2.62 8.00 6.73
C VAL A 140 -2.67 7.70 8.23
N LYS A 141 -3.73 7.01 8.65
CA LYS A 141 -3.82 6.42 9.99
C LYS A 141 -3.42 4.94 9.95
N PHE A 142 -2.39 4.59 10.71
CA PHE A 142 -2.02 3.18 10.87
C PHE A 142 -2.95 2.47 11.85
N VAL A 143 -3.51 1.34 11.43
CA VAL A 143 -4.30 0.45 12.27
C VAL A 143 -3.47 -0.78 12.57
N LYS A 144 -3.11 -0.95 13.85
CA LYS A 144 -2.38 -2.12 14.32
C LYS A 144 -3.27 -3.35 14.21
N THR A 145 -2.77 -4.38 13.54
CA THR A 145 -3.42 -5.69 13.50
C THR A 145 -2.61 -6.68 14.33
N THR A 146 -3.20 -7.26 15.36
CA THR A 146 -2.58 -8.36 16.10
C THR A 146 -2.39 -9.55 15.17
N ARG A 147 -1.24 -10.24 15.25
CA ARG A 147 -1.08 -11.51 14.54
C ARG A 147 -1.96 -12.54 15.24
N THR A 148 -3.11 -12.86 14.66
CA THR A 148 -3.80 -14.11 14.96
C THR A 148 -2.95 -15.21 14.33
N GLN A 149 -2.02 -15.81 15.10
CA GLN A 149 -1.39 -17.04 14.69
C GLN A 149 -2.51 -18.06 14.50
N SER A 150 -2.76 -18.47 13.26
CA SER A 150 -3.64 -19.59 13.00
C SER A 150 -2.89 -20.83 13.47
N ALA A 151 -3.47 -21.53 14.46
CA ALA A 151 -2.98 -22.80 14.97
C ALA A 151 -2.90 -23.86 13.85
#